data_AF-A0A377A2T9-F1
#
_entry.id   AF-A0A377A2T9-F1
#
_cell.length_a   1.000
_cell.length_b   1.000
_cell.length_c   1.000
_cell.angle_alpha   90.00
_cell.angle_beta   90.00
_cell.angle_gamma   90.00
#
_symmetry.space_group_name_H-M   'P 1'
#
loop_
_entity.id
_entity.type
_entity.pdbx_description
1 polymer ?
#
loop_
_entity_poly.entity_id
_entity_poly.type
_entity_poly.pdbx_seq_one_letter_code
_entity_poly.pdbx_strand_id
1 'polypeptide(L)' 'MLIQWNGSKWTGNDIPDFGNAAPGTPTGPFIMQPEGMGRLFAINKNGGRSVPGTLRAD' A
#
# COMPACT_ATOMS: atom_id res chain seq x y z
N MET A 1 11.08 -12.34 -10.47
CA MET A 1 10.61 -10.94 -10.48
C MET A 1 9.18 -10.93 -11.03
N LEU A 2 8.22 -10.28 -10.36
CA LEU A 2 6.83 -10.23 -10.84
C LEU A 2 6.63 -9.11 -11.87
N ILE A 3 7.03 -7.89 -11.51
CA ILE A 3 6.97 -6.69 -12.37
C ILE A 3 8.29 -5.91 -12.31
N GLN A 4 8.58 -5.13 -13.34
CA GLN A 4 9.75 -4.28 -13.47
C GLN A 4 9.45 -3.02 -14.30
N TRP A 5 10.19 -1.94 -14.03
CA TRP A 5 10.11 -0.71 -14.81
C TRP A 5 10.94 -0.82 -16.08
N ASN A 6 10.35 -0.52 -17.25
CA ASN A 6 11.05 -0.60 -18.54
C ASN A 6 11.54 0.76 -19.07
N GLY A 7 11.44 1.83 -18.28
CA GLY A 7 11.74 3.21 -18.69
C GLY A 7 10.50 4.06 -18.95
N SER A 8 9.34 3.45 -19.18
CA SER A 8 8.08 4.16 -19.47
C SER A 8 6.85 3.58 -18.76
N LYS A 9 6.84 2.27 -18.48
CA LYS A 9 5.78 1.60 -17.74
C LYS A 9 6.23 0.36 -16.97
N TRP A 10 5.40 -0.07 -16.04
CA TRP A 10 5.56 -1.35 -15.34
C TRP A 10 5.13 -2.51 -16.25
N THR A 11 5.96 -3.55 -16.33
CA THR A 11 5.74 -4.75 -17.14
C THR A 11 6.26 -5.98 -16.41
N GLY A 12 5.80 -7.19 -16.75
CA GLY A 12 6.41 -8.40 -16.20
C GLY A 12 5.58 -9.65 -16.43
N ASN A 13 5.80 -10.63 -15.56
CA ASN A 13 5.14 -11.93 -15.59
C ASN A 13 3.74 -11.89 -14.96
N ASP A 14 3.40 -10.80 -14.27
CA ASP A 14 2.09 -10.55 -13.67
C ASP A 14 1.59 -9.14 -14.06
N ILE A 15 0.27 -8.92 -13.95
CA ILE A 15 -0.37 -7.62 -14.22
C ILE A 15 -0.07 -6.69 -13.04
N PRO A 16 0.51 -5.49 -13.26
CA PRO A 16 0.80 -4.57 -12.17
C PRO A 16 -0.49 -4.08 -11.47
N ASP A 17 -0.63 -4.38 -10.19
CA ASP A 17 -1.58 -3.71 -9.29
C ASP A 17 -0.99 -2.36 -8.80
N PHE A 18 -0.57 -1.54 -9.76
CA PHE A 18 0.13 -0.28 -9.53
C PHE A 18 -0.04 0.64 -10.74
N GLY A 19 -0.07 1.95 -10.48
CA GLY A 19 -0.12 2.96 -11.54
C GLY A 19 1.20 3.10 -12.31
N ASN A 20 1.33 4.11 -13.15
CA ASN A 20 2.52 4.32 -13.98
C ASN A 20 3.63 5.17 -13.30
N ALA A 21 3.63 5.27 -11.97
CA ALA A 21 4.61 6.08 -11.26
C ALA A 21 6.01 5.47 -11.42
N ALA A 22 7.01 6.29 -11.80
CA ALA A 22 8.37 5.83 -11.99
C ALA A 22 9.04 5.42 -10.66
N PRO A 23 10.07 4.55 -10.69
CA PRO A 23 10.87 4.24 -9.49
C PRO A 23 11.43 5.50 -8.83
N GLY A 24 11.42 5.54 -7.49
CA GLY A 24 11.92 6.68 -6.70
C GLY A 24 10.90 7.81 -6.47
N THR A 25 9.70 7.73 -7.07
CA THR A 25 8.59 8.62 -6.72
C THR A 25 8.00 8.27 -5.34
N PRO A 26 7.30 9.20 -4.66
CA PRO A 26 6.69 8.93 -3.36
C PRO A 26 5.41 8.07 -3.42
N THR A 27 4.99 7.61 -4.61
CA THR A 27 3.76 6.82 -4.77
C THR A 27 3.93 5.44 -4.15
N GLY A 28 3.10 5.14 -3.14
CA GLY A 28 3.13 3.86 -2.41
C GLY A 28 2.36 2.73 -3.10
N PRO A 29 2.75 1.46 -2.88
CA PRO A 29 2.23 0.31 -3.63
C PRO A 29 0.83 -0.17 -3.20
N PHE A 30 0.27 0.33 -2.09
CA PHE A 30 -1.07 -0.06 -1.63
C PHE A 30 -2.11 0.89 -2.22
N ILE A 31 -2.45 0.71 -3.50
CA ILE A 31 -3.16 1.71 -4.31
C ILE A 31 -4.54 2.11 -3.79
N MET A 32 -5.20 1.23 -3.02
CA MET A 32 -6.52 1.50 -2.44
C MET A 32 -6.46 2.19 -1.08
N GLN A 33 -5.26 2.47 -0.54
CA GLN A 33 -5.10 3.21 0.71
C GLN A 33 -4.82 4.70 0.41
N PRO A 34 -5.46 5.64 1.13
CA PRO A 34 -5.24 7.08 0.92
C PRO A 34 -3.77 7.50 1.02
N GLU A 35 -3.02 6.86 1.93
CA GLU A 35 -1.59 7.08 2.14
C GLU A 35 -0.68 6.16 1.31
N GLY A 36 -1.22 5.19 0.57
CA GLY A 36 -0.45 4.26 -0.26
C GLY A 36 0.41 3.23 0.52
N MET A 37 0.20 3.08 1.84
CA MET A 37 1.01 2.22 2.71
C MET A 37 0.21 1.07 3.33
N GLY A 38 0.91 -0.01 3.67
CA GLY A 38 0.38 -1.07 4.52
C GLY A 38 0.38 -0.59 5.98
N ARG A 39 -0.76 -0.68 6.65
CA ARG A 39 -0.90 -0.20 8.03
C ARG A 39 -0.50 -1.28 9.04
N LEU A 40 0.54 -1.01 9.84
CA LEU A 40 0.77 -1.71 11.11
C LEU A 40 -0.18 -1.21 12.21
N PHE A 41 -0.56 0.07 12.13
CA PHE A 41 -1.52 0.73 13.01
C PHE A 41 -2.81 1.05 12.25
N ALA A 42 -3.90 0.36 12.58
CA ALA A 42 -5.18 0.46 11.87
C ALA A 42 -6.04 1.63 12.39
N ILE A 43 -5.55 2.87 12.22
CA ILE A 43 -6.16 4.10 12.74
C ILE A 43 -7.64 4.18 12.36
N ASN A 44 -8.52 4.34 13.36
CA ASN A 44 -9.98 4.47 13.22
C ASN A 44 -10.65 3.38 12.37
N LYS A 45 -9.96 2.24 12.19
CA LYS A 45 -10.52 1.02 11.60
C LYS A 45 -10.79 0.03 12.73
N ASN A 46 -11.39 -1.12 12.40
CA ASN A 46 -11.59 -2.25 13.34
C ASN A 46 -12.35 -1.85 14.64
N GLY A 47 -13.33 -0.95 14.51
CA GLY A 47 -14.07 -0.39 15.65
C GLY A 47 -13.18 0.37 16.64
N GLY A 48 -12.22 1.17 16.15
CA GLY A 48 -11.35 2.01 16.98
C GLY A 48 -10.11 1.30 17.54
N ARG A 49 -9.90 0.02 17.22
CA ARG A 49 -8.73 -0.74 17.69
C ARG A 49 -7.56 -0.60 16.72
N SER A 50 -6.64 0.30 17.04
CA SER A 50 -5.47 0.60 16.20
C SER A 50 -4.35 -0.44 16.26
N VAL A 51 -4.24 -1.21 17.36
CA VAL A 51 -3.18 -2.22 17.58
C VAL A 51 -3.81 -3.54 18.04
N PRO A 52 -3.32 -4.70 17.59
CA PRO A 52 -3.74 -5.97 18.20
C PRO A 52 -3.45 -5.97 19.71
N GLY A 53 -4.33 -6.55 20.51
CA GLY A 53 -4.14 -6.64 21.96
C GLY A 53 -4.53 -5.40 22.77
N THR A 54 -4.60 -4.19 22.19
CA THR A 54 -5.06 -3.02 22.97
C THR A 54 -6.56 -3.07 23.22
N LEU A 55 -6.95 -2.77 24.47
CA LEU A 55 -8.35 -2.64 24.87
C LEU A 55 -8.92 -1.36 24.25
N ARG A 56 -10.22 -1.37 23.91
CA ARG A 56 -10.92 -0.12 23.59
C ARG A 56 -10.94 0.69 24.88
N ALA A 57 -10.57 1.96 24.82
CA ALA A 57 -10.92 2.89 25.87
C ALA A 57 -12.41 3.16 25.69
N ASP A 58 -13.25 2.35 26.31
CA ASP A 58 -14.65 2.68 26.55
C ASP A 58 -14.77 3.78 27.63
#